data_AF-A0A0G0CFP7-F1
#
_entry.id   AF-A0A0G0CFP7-F1
#
_cell.length_a   1.000
_cell.length_b   1.000
_cell.length_c   1.000
_cell.angle_alpha   90.00
_cell.angle_beta   90.00
_cell.angle_gamma   90.00
#
_symmetry.space_group_name_H-M   'P 1'
#
loop_
_entity.id
_entity.type
_entity.pdbx_description
1 polymer ?
#
loop_
_entity_poly.entity_id
_entity_poly.type
_entity_poly.pdbx_seq_one_letter_code
_entity_poly.pdbx_strand_id
1 'polypeptide(L)'
;MEVVVVISILVVVLSITFYFFPKLNKKEVLEKDVSSVVALIRNARVLSVASKNTSPFGIHFENNKVVLFEGSAYVAGNDNEKIVTLSKDVYMSNYLLNLGSPDVVFSRLIGHTSNYGTVTFSLKDDSASTTITILGTGVIQ
;
A
#
# COMPACT_ATOMS: atom_id res chain seq x y z
N MET A 1 -39.10 -9.08 35.50
CA MET A 1 -38.99 -9.62 34.13
C MET A 1 -38.41 -8.59 33.16
N GLU A 2 -38.83 -7.32 33.23
CA GLU A 2 -38.32 -6.23 32.38
C GLU A 2 -36.79 -6.05 32.48
N VAL A 3 -36.22 -6.02 33.69
CA VAL A 3 -34.77 -5.86 33.89
C VAL A 3 -33.95 -7.02 33.30
N VAL A 4 -34.47 -8.25 33.37
CA VAL A 4 -33.77 -9.43 32.84
C VAL A 4 -33.72 -9.40 31.31
N VAL A 5 -34.79 -8.93 30.67
CA VAL A 5 -34.85 -8.75 29.22
C VAL A 5 -33.90 -7.65 28.75
N VAL A 6 -33.79 -6.55 29.49
CA VAL A 6 -32.84 -5.47 29.17
C VAL A 6 -31.39 -5.95 29.27
N ILE A 7 -31.06 -6.71 30.33
CA ILE A 7 -29.70 -7.24 30.52
C ILE A 7 -29.34 -8.24 29.42
N SER A 8 -30.26 -9.12 29.02
CA SER A 8 -29.98 -10.10 27.97
C SER A 8 -29.79 -9.45 26.61
N ILE A 9 -30.56 -8.42 26.27
CA ILE A 9 -30.33 -7.61 25.07
C ILE A 9 -28.94 -6.93 25.13
N LEU A 10 -28.57 -6.37 26.28
CA LEU A 10 -27.29 -5.68 26.45
C LEU A 10 -26.10 -6.63 26.24
N VAL A 11 -26.16 -7.85 26.78
CA VAL A 11 -25.11 -8.88 26.62
C VAL A 11 -24.95 -9.28 25.15
N VAL A 12 -26.05 -9.44 24.41
CA VAL A 12 -26.00 -9.77 22.98
C VAL A 12 -25.33 -8.63 22.21
N VAL A 13 -25.72 -7.37 22.46
CA VAL A 13 -25.13 -6.20 21.79
C VAL A 13 -23.63 -6.06 22.10
N LEU A 14 -23.23 -6.25 23.35
CA LEU A 14 -21.82 -6.18 23.75
C LEU A 14 -21.00 -7.28 23.08
N SER A 15 -21.54 -8.51 23.01
CA SER A 15 -20.85 -9.65 22.38
C SER A 15 -20.57 -9.40 20.89
N ILE A 16 -21.55 -8.84 20.17
CA ILE A 16 -21.40 -8.48 18.75
C ILE A 16 -20.34 -7.38 18.61
N THR A 17 -20.40 -6.34 19.44
CA THR A 17 -19.43 -5.24 19.40
C THR A 17 -18.00 -5.76 19.62
N PHE A 18 -17.76 -6.55 20.67
CA PHE A 18 -16.42 -7.08 20.94
C PHE A 18 -15.88 -7.99 19.85
N TYR A 19 -16.74 -8.75 19.16
CA TYR A 19 -16.31 -9.67 18.12
C TYR A 19 -16.01 -8.96 16.77
N PHE A 20 -16.82 -7.98 16.38
CA PHE A 20 -16.70 -7.34 15.07
C PHE A 20 -15.78 -6.11 15.06
N PHE A 21 -15.70 -5.35 16.15
CA PHE A 21 -14.96 -4.07 16.19
C PHE A 21 -13.46 -4.21 15.92
N PRO A 22 -12.73 -5.22 16.44
CA PRO A 22 -11.30 -5.38 16.15
C PRO A 22 -11.01 -5.68 14.67
N LYS A 23 -11.88 -6.44 13.99
CA LYS A 23 -11.71 -6.80 12.58
C LYS A 23 -11.92 -5.60 11.65
N LEU A 24 -12.89 -4.74 11.99
CA LEU A 24 -13.19 -3.54 11.21
C LEU A 24 -12.03 -2.53 11.26
N ASN A 25 -11.47 -2.30 12.46
CA ASN A 25 -10.32 -1.41 12.62
C ASN A 25 -9.09 -1.86 11.82
N LYS A 26 -8.79 -3.17 11.79
CA LYS A 26 -7.63 -3.69 11.04
C LYS A 26 -7.78 -3.56 9.53
N LYS A 27 -8.98 -3.81 8.99
CA LYS A 27 -9.26 -3.63 7.57
C LYS A 27 -9.12 -2.17 7.14
N GLU A 28 -9.61 -1.24 7.96
CA GLU A 28 -9.46 0.20 7.71
C GLU A 28 -7.98 0.63 7.73
N VAL A 29 -7.17 0.05 8.63
CA VAL A 29 -5.71 0.26 8.65
C VAL A 29 -5.06 -0.22 7.34
N LEU A 30 -5.41 -1.43 6.86
CA LEU A 30 -4.91 -1.95 5.59
C LEU A 30 -5.26 -1.02 4.42
N GLU A 31 -6.52 -0.58 4.34
CA GLU A 31 -6.98 0.31 3.26
C GLU A 31 -6.29 1.67 3.29
N LYS A 32 -6.06 2.23 4.48
CA LYS A 32 -5.32 3.49 4.66
C LYS A 32 -3.86 3.39 4.22
N ASP A 33 -3.18 2.32 4.62
CA ASP A 33 -1.78 2.08 4.23
C ASP A 33 -1.67 1.90 2.71
N VAL A 34 -2.53 1.07 2.13
CA VAL A 34 -2.58 0.85 0.68
C VAL A 34 -2.89 2.15 -0.07
N SER A 35 -3.83 2.97 0.42
CA SER A 35 -4.13 4.28 -0.16
C SER A 35 -2.91 5.22 -0.13
N SER A 36 -2.12 5.18 0.94
CA SER A 36 -0.87 5.94 1.06
C SER A 36 0.19 5.46 0.05
N VAL A 37 0.30 4.15 -0.15
CA VAL A 37 1.17 3.55 -1.18
C VAL A 37 0.72 3.94 -2.59
N VAL A 38 -0.59 3.85 -2.87
CA VAL A 38 -1.21 4.29 -4.13
C VAL A 38 -0.89 5.77 -4.42
N ALA A 39 -1.02 6.64 -3.42
CA ALA A 39 -0.68 8.05 -3.56
C ALA A 39 0.82 8.25 -3.84
N LEU A 40 1.69 7.46 -3.21
CA LEU A 40 3.13 7.50 -3.44
C LEU A 40 3.50 7.07 -4.87
N ILE A 41 2.91 5.98 -5.38
CA ILE A 41 3.11 5.50 -6.74
C ILE A 41 2.66 6.56 -7.76
N ARG A 42 1.46 7.15 -7.56
CA ARG A 42 0.97 8.25 -8.41
C ARG A 42 1.93 9.44 -8.40
N ASN A 43 2.47 9.78 -7.23
CA ASN A 43 3.43 10.87 -7.10
C ASN A 43 4.73 10.58 -7.88
N ALA A 44 5.31 9.39 -7.75
CA ALA A 44 6.50 8.99 -8.53
C ALA A 44 6.27 9.11 -10.04
N ARG A 45 5.10 8.67 -10.52
CA ARG A 45 4.73 8.84 -11.93
C ARG A 45 4.62 10.31 -12.33
N VAL A 46 3.93 11.14 -11.54
CA VAL A 46 3.78 12.58 -11.82
C VAL A 46 5.14 13.28 -11.85
N LEU A 47 6.03 12.99 -10.90
CA LEU A 47 7.37 13.55 -10.86
C LEU A 47 8.22 13.15 -12.07
N SER A 48 8.09 11.90 -12.53
CA SER A 48 8.76 11.40 -13.74
C SER A 48 8.23 12.06 -15.01
N VAL A 49 6.91 12.19 -15.14
CA VAL A 49 6.28 12.87 -16.29
C VAL A 49 6.67 14.34 -16.33
N ALA A 50 6.65 15.02 -15.17
CA ALA A 50 7.14 16.39 -15.03
C ALA A 50 8.66 16.51 -15.27
N SER A 51 9.37 15.38 -15.36
CA SER A 51 10.81 15.32 -15.51
C SER A 51 11.53 16.20 -14.49
N LYS A 52 11.06 16.16 -13.23
CA LYS A 52 11.68 16.93 -12.15
C LYS A 52 13.16 16.57 -12.08
N ASN A 53 14.02 17.58 -11.98
CA ASN A 53 15.49 17.42 -11.96
C ASN A 53 16.08 16.70 -13.20
N THR A 54 15.34 16.57 -14.30
CA THR A 54 15.75 15.76 -15.47
C THR A 54 15.92 14.27 -15.16
N SER A 55 15.33 13.79 -14.06
CA SER A 55 15.49 12.42 -13.58
C SER A 55 14.19 11.61 -13.67
N PRO A 56 14.24 10.29 -13.94
CA PRO A 56 13.11 9.41 -13.67
C PRO A 56 12.93 9.21 -12.15
N PHE A 57 11.73 8.85 -11.73
CA PHE A 57 11.43 8.49 -10.34
C PHE A 57 10.87 7.07 -10.30
N GLY A 58 11.15 6.38 -9.20
CA GLY A 58 10.69 5.03 -8.98
C GLY A 58 10.17 4.80 -7.58
N ILE A 59 9.60 3.61 -7.40
CA ILE A 59 9.14 3.08 -6.13
C ILE A 59 9.89 1.79 -5.85
N HIS A 60 10.49 1.69 -4.67
CA HIS A 60 11.06 0.47 -4.11
C HIS A 60 10.09 -0.10 -3.08
N PHE A 61 9.69 -1.34 -3.25
CA PHE A 61 8.82 -2.05 -2.31
C PHE A 61 9.64 -2.88 -1.32
N GLU A 62 9.41 -2.65 -0.02
CA GLU A 62 9.94 -3.50 1.06
C GLU A 62 8.77 -4.08 1.87
N ASN A 63 9.05 -5.08 2.73
CA ASN A 63 8.01 -5.76 3.49
C ASN A 63 7.17 -4.83 4.39
N ASN A 64 7.78 -3.78 4.95
CA ASN A 64 7.16 -2.92 5.96
C ASN A 64 7.14 -1.43 5.58
N LYS A 65 7.64 -1.07 4.40
CA LYS A 65 7.68 0.31 3.91
C LYS A 65 7.78 0.33 2.40
N VAL A 66 7.41 1.47 1.83
CA VAL A 66 7.54 1.74 0.40
C VAL A 66 8.30 3.04 0.25
N VAL A 67 9.32 3.03 -0.61
CA VAL A 67 10.24 4.17 -0.77
C VAL A 67 10.10 4.72 -2.18
N LEU A 68 9.78 6.01 -2.28
CA LEU A 68 9.93 6.76 -3.52
C LEU A 68 11.37 7.23 -3.62
N PHE A 69 12.02 6.97 -4.74
CA PHE A 69 13.39 7.38 -5.01
C PHE A 69 13.51 8.11 -6.35
N GLU A 70 14.57 8.90 -6.47
CA GLU A 70 14.96 9.58 -7.70
C GLU A 70 16.09 8.79 -8.39
N GLY A 71 15.98 8.60 -9.71
CA GLY A 71 16.96 7.90 -10.52
C GLY A 71 16.42 6.64 -11.20
N SER A 72 17.29 5.99 -11.98
CA SER A 72 16.96 4.76 -12.73
C SER A 72 17.05 3.48 -11.89
N ALA A 73 17.60 3.57 -10.67
CA ALA A 73 17.73 2.46 -9.73
C ALA A 73 17.65 2.98 -8.29
N TYR A 74 17.15 2.14 -7.39
CA TYR A 74 17.10 2.47 -5.97
C TYR A 74 18.52 2.45 -5.37
N VAL A 75 18.86 3.51 -4.62
CA VAL A 75 20.09 3.60 -3.84
C VAL A 75 19.70 4.06 -2.45
N ALA A 76 19.78 3.14 -1.48
CA ALA A 76 19.35 3.40 -0.11
C ALA A 76 20.13 4.54 0.55
N GLY A 77 19.40 5.42 1.24
CA GLY A 77 19.96 6.54 2.00
C GLY A 77 20.22 7.79 1.16
N ASN A 78 19.59 7.91 -0.01
CA ASN A 78 19.65 9.13 -0.81
C ASN A 78 18.76 10.23 -0.19
N ASP A 79 19.22 11.48 -0.20
CA ASP A 79 18.49 12.64 0.35
C ASP A 79 17.14 12.90 -0.33
N ASN A 80 16.93 12.37 -1.55
CA ASN A 80 15.70 12.57 -2.32
C ASN A 80 14.67 11.44 -2.14
N GLU A 81 14.80 10.65 -1.08
CA GLU A 81 13.84 9.59 -0.76
C GLU A 81 12.60 10.10 -0.01
N LYS A 82 11.43 9.54 -0.35
CA LYS A 82 10.22 9.68 0.47
C LYS A 82 9.72 8.31 0.89
N ILE A 83 9.71 8.08 2.20
CA ILE A 83 9.37 6.79 2.79
C ILE A 83 7.93 6.82 3.33
N VAL A 84 7.14 5.83 2.95
CA VAL A 84 5.85 5.50 3.58
C VAL A 84 6.04 4.21 4.36
N THR A 85 6.06 4.30 5.68
CA THR A 85 6.12 3.13 6.57
C THR A 85 4.71 2.57 6.74
N LEU A 86 4.56 1.26 6.54
CA LEU A 86 3.30 0.56 6.78
C LEU A 86 3.05 0.42 8.28
N SER A 87 1.78 0.38 8.65
CA SER A 87 1.34 0.08 10.00
C SER A 87 1.82 -1.30 10.42
N LYS A 88 2.08 -1.48 11.72
CA LYS A 88 2.67 -2.72 12.29
C LYS A 88 1.95 -4.03 11.92
N ASP A 89 0.67 -3.94 11.58
CA ASP A 89 -0.21 -5.08 11.29
C ASP A 89 -0.28 -5.41 9.79
N VAL A 90 0.28 -4.54 8.92
CA VAL A 90 0.27 -4.67 7.46
C VAL A 90 1.67 -4.99 6.97
N TYR A 91 1.77 -5.84 5.95
CA TYR A 91 3.02 -6.13 5.25
C TYR A 91 2.78 -6.39 3.77
N MET A 92 3.82 -6.20 2.94
CA MET A 92 3.80 -6.69 1.56
C MET A 92 3.93 -8.21 1.58
N SER A 93 2.88 -8.92 1.17
CA SER A 93 2.81 -10.38 1.19
C SER A 93 3.32 -11.02 -0.10
N ASN A 94 3.15 -10.33 -1.24
CA ASN A 94 3.62 -10.82 -2.53
C ASN A 94 3.83 -9.67 -3.51
N TYR A 95 4.73 -9.86 -4.47
CA TYR A 95 4.83 -9.05 -5.67
C TYR A 95 5.05 -9.95 -6.89
N LEU A 96 4.27 -9.71 -7.93
CA LEU A 96 4.41 -10.38 -9.22
C LEU A 96 4.63 -9.31 -10.28
N LEU A 97 5.88 -8.86 -10.37
CA LEU A 97 6.33 -7.84 -11.31
C LEU A 97 7.11 -8.51 -12.45
N ASN A 98 6.93 -8.02 -13.68
CA ASN A 98 7.42 -8.65 -14.91
C ASN A 98 8.95 -8.87 -14.92
N LEU A 99 9.73 -7.99 -14.29
CA LEU A 99 11.18 -8.09 -14.24
C LEU A 99 11.71 -8.77 -12.96
N GLY A 100 10.81 -9.24 -12.07
CA GLY A 100 11.18 -9.89 -10.81
C GLY A 100 11.89 -8.99 -9.80
N SER A 101 12.06 -7.71 -10.09
CA SER A 101 12.59 -6.70 -9.17
C SER A 101 11.45 -6.05 -8.37
N PRO A 102 11.65 -5.73 -7.07
CA PRO A 102 10.72 -4.93 -6.29
C PRO A 102 10.75 -3.42 -6.64
N ASP A 103 11.46 -3.04 -7.71
CA ASP A 103 11.57 -1.65 -8.15
C ASP A 103 10.67 -1.36 -9.35
N VAL A 104 9.86 -0.32 -9.26
CA VAL A 104 9.06 0.18 -10.38
C VAL A 104 9.52 1.59 -10.73
N VAL A 105 10.20 1.74 -11.87
CA VAL A 105 10.72 3.04 -12.34
C VAL A 105 9.85 3.56 -13.49
N PHE A 106 9.42 4.80 -13.38
CA PHE A 106 8.61 5.45 -14.41
C PHE A 106 9.48 6.25 -15.38
N SER A 107 9.19 6.11 -16.66
CA SER A 107 9.88 6.83 -17.73
C SER A 107 9.53 8.32 -17.70
N ARG A 108 10.50 9.15 -18.09
CA ARG A 108 10.30 10.59 -18.20
C ARG A 108 9.28 10.91 -19.28
N LEU A 109 8.58 12.04 -19.12
CA LEU A 109 7.59 12.61 -20.06
C LEU A 109 6.32 11.79 -20.31
N ILE A 110 6.37 10.46 -20.22
CA ILE A 110 5.25 9.56 -20.52
C ILE A 110 4.76 8.82 -19.27
N GLY A 111 5.67 8.52 -18.32
CA GLY A 111 5.33 7.84 -17.07
C GLY A 111 4.99 6.38 -17.24
N HIS A 112 5.54 5.71 -18.26
CA HIS A 112 5.41 4.26 -18.47
C HIS A 112 6.42 3.51 -17.60
N THR A 113 6.17 2.23 -17.33
CA THR A 113 7.13 1.36 -16.64
C THR A 113 7.34 0.08 -17.44
N SER A 114 8.58 -0.41 -17.47
CA SER A 114 8.90 -1.74 -18.01
C SER A 114 8.68 -2.85 -16.97
N ASN A 115 8.68 -2.49 -15.69
CA ASN A 115 8.37 -3.40 -14.59
C ASN A 115 6.94 -3.14 -14.10
N TYR A 116 5.98 -3.81 -14.74
CA TYR A 116 4.56 -3.75 -14.40
C TYR A 116 4.11 -5.09 -13.81
N GLY A 117 2.93 -5.12 -13.18
CA GLY A 117 2.40 -6.32 -12.54
C GLY A 117 1.60 -6.00 -11.30
N THR A 118 1.63 -6.87 -10.30
CA THR A 118 0.84 -6.72 -9.07
C THR A 118 1.70 -6.70 -7.82
N VAL A 119 1.24 -5.96 -6.81
CA VAL A 119 1.80 -5.96 -5.46
C VAL A 119 0.66 -6.15 -4.48
N THR A 120 0.77 -7.14 -3.59
CA THR A 120 -0.26 -7.48 -2.61
C THR A 120 0.21 -7.12 -1.20
N PHE A 121 -0.67 -6.42 -0.47
CA PHE A 121 -0.50 -6.12 0.94
C PHE A 121 -1.51 -6.92 1.75
N SER A 122 -1.07 -7.53 2.84
CA SER A 122 -1.92 -8.34 3.71
C SER A 122 -1.79 -7.92 5.16
N LEU A 123 -2.83 -8.21 5.94
CA LEU A 123 -2.72 -8.20 7.40
C LEU A 123 -1.91 -9.42 7.87
N LYS A 124 -1.13 -9.26 8.93
CA LYS A 124 -0.32 -10.35 9.53
C LYS A 124 -1.12 -11.53 10.07
N ASP A 125 -2.41 -11.33 10.32
CA ASP A 125 -3.33 -12.39 10.73
C ASP A 125 -4.07 -13.03 9.55
N ASP A 126 -3.68 -12.68 8.32
CA ASP A 126 -4.24 -13.14 7.04
C ASP A 126 -5.76 -12.93 6.90
N SER A 127 -6.34 -12.05 7.73
CA SER A 127 -7.79 -11.80 7.73
C SER A 127 -8.27 -10.94 6.55
N ALA A 128 -7.36 -10.18 5.93
CA ALA A 128 -7.63 -9.39 4.74
C ALA A 128 -6.36 -9.12 3.92
N SER A 129 -6.55 -8.89 2.63
CA SER A 129 -5.51 -8.50 1.68
C SER A 129 -6.05 -7.53 0.63
N THR A 130 -5.17 -6.69 0.08
CA THR A 130 -5.47 -5.80 -1.05
C THR A 130 -4.34 -5.86 -2.05
N THR A 131 -4.69 -6.01 -3.33
CA THR A 131 -3.74 -6.08 -4.43
C THR A 131 -3.82 -4.79 -5.25
N ILE A 132 -2.67 -4.17 -5.49
CA ILE A 132 -2.50 -3.04 -6.41
C ILE A 132 -2.02 -3.60 -7.74
N THR A 133 -2.62 -3.19 -8.84
CA THR A 133 -2.14 -3.51 -10.19
C THR A 133 -1.47 -2.29 -10.81
N ILE A 134 -0.23 -2.42 -11.25
CA ILE A 134 0.53 -1.42 -11.98
C ILE A 134 0.58 -1.85 -13.44
N LEU A 135 0.04 -1.04 -14.34
CA LEU A 135 0.05 -1.31 -15.78
C LEU A 135 1.36 -0.82 -16.43
N GLY A 136 1.70 -1.34 -17.62
CA GLY A 136 2.86 -0.85 -18.38
C GLY A 136 2.79 0.65 -18.74
N THR A 137 1.58 1.21 -18.80
CA THR A 137 1.33 2.66 -18.96
C THR A 137 1.66 3.48 -17.71
N GLY A 138 1.99 2.81 -16.60
CA GLY A 138 2.22 3.35 -15.27
C GLY A 138 0.96 3.74 -14.51
N VAL A 139 -0.23 3.50 -15.09
CA VAL A 139 -1.51 3.71 -14.39
C VAL A 139 -1.72 2.58 -13.38
N ILE A 140 -2.32 2.92 -12.24
CA ILE A 140 -2.66 1.97 -11.18
C ILE A 140 -4.16 1.67 -11.14
N GLN A 141 -4.50 0.41 -10.84
CA GLN A 141 -5.86 -0.11 -10.68
C GLN A 141 -6.01 -0.86 -9.36
#